data_AF-A0A6P5LT93-F1
#
_entry.id   AF-A0A6P5LT93-F1
#
_cell.length_a   1.000
_cell.length_b   1.000
_cell.length_c   1.000
_cell.angle_alpha   90.00
_cell.angle_beta   90.00
_cell.angle_gamma   90.00
#
_symmetry.space_group_name_H-M   'P 1'
#
loop_
_entity.id
_entity.type
_entity.pdbx_description
1 polymer ?
#
loop_
_entity_poly.entity_id
_entity_poly.type
_entity_poly.pdbx_seq_one_letter_code
_entity_poly.pdbx_strand_id
1 'polypeptide(L)'
;MGRGRYAVRASPAPLPSSSLAPPAGCLWPPGSGRGASWAGRGGSSRGCGGGCARSSSAMERFLQGCRAAVQESRPLHVVLGNEACDLDSMVSAVTLAFYLENTSESKAAFVPVLNIPRCELALRGDSVFLLSELNIPESSLIFRDEIDLHALHQSGQLTLTLVDHHILPSSDTALEKAVTEVLDHRPLEQQHPLPCQVTAELVGSCATLVAERILQGKPEILDWQTAALLHGTIILDCVNMAPEAGKVTPKDSKYVAQLEAHFPDLPNRSNIFESLQKAKFDVSGLTTEQMLRKDLKTISGDGTMLAISAIYMDLEIFLQRSNLTAELDTFCQAQGYDALVAMTITFNPHNEPVRHLVVFCPNMDLQSMICGALECSCCPPLNLTPAPSPHPNIRAYFQGNALASRKKVLPILKDALWGHPGAMKTPSGTPGPEGCSQEQMDDELDKAINTLIPEMCRDDEEPVLPPTPMNSLVDECPLDRGLPKLSAEDIFEKCSQITMARSSTSPPQKKK
;
A
#
# COMPACT_ATOMS: atom_id res chain seq x y z
N MET A 1 72.36 6.18 1.61
CA MET A 1 73.15 6.98 0.65
C MET A 1 72.65 6.66 -0.75
N GLY A 2 71.81 7.51 -1.33
CA GLY A 2 72.15 8.16 -2.59
C GLY A 2 70.91 8.86 -3.13
N ARG A 3 71.05 10.16 -3.39
CA ARG A 3 70.00 11.10 -3.79
C ARG A 3 69.78 11.05 -5.30
N GLY A 4 68.54 11.26 -5.74
CA GLY A 4 68.19 11.68 -7.11
C GLY A 4 67.05 12.68 -7.05
N ARG A 5 67.24 13.84 -7.68
CA ARG A 5 66.51 15.11 -7.49
C ARG A 5 65.63 15.44 -8.72
N TYR A 6 64.45 15.99 -8.45
CA TYR A 6 63.62 17.00 -9.17
C TYR A 6 63.43 16.94 -10.70
N ALA A 7 62.15 17.00 -11.13
CA ALA A 7 61.59 18.15 -11.86
C ALA A 7 60.05 18.12 -11.93
N VAL A 8 59.43 19.26 -11.61
CA VAL A 8 58.00 19.59 -11.72
C VAL A 8 57.79 20.45 -12.97
N ARG A 9 56.72 20.22 -13.75
CA ARG A 9 56.05 21.20 -14.65
C ARG A 9 54.66 20.65 -15.00
N ALA A 10 53.59 21.19 -14.46
CA ALA A 10 52.81 22.36 -14.92
C ALA A 10 51.81 22.03 -16.04
N SER A 11 50.53 22.18 -15.70
CA SER A 11 49.32 22.02 -16.53
C SER A 11 49.28 22.96 -17.75
N PRO A 12 48.44 22.64 -18.75
CA PRO A 12 47.74 23.67 -19.52
C PRO A 12 46.22 23.59 -19.33
N ALA A 13 45.63 24.75 -19.08
CA ALA A 13 44.19 25.03 -19.10
C ALA A 13 43.73 25.41 -20.54
N PRO A 14 42.41 25.46 -20.82
CA PRO A 14 41.79 25.06 -22.09
C PRO A 14 41.25 26.22 -22.94
N LEU A 15 41.02 25.99 -24.25
CA LEU A 15 40.11 26.74 -25.15
C LEU A 15 39.86 25.90 -26.45
N PRO A 16 38.83 26.17 -27.29
CA PRO A 16 37.40 26.29 -26.99
C PRO A 16 36.48 25.51 -27.99
N SER A 17 35.22 25.33 -27.57
CA SER A 17 33.95 25.16 -28.32
C SER A 17 33.92 24.71 -29.79
N SER A 18 33.21 23.60 -30.07
CA SER A 18 32.38 23.45 -31.27
C SER A 18 31.14 22.59 -30.98
N SER A 19 29.98 23.21 -31.16
CA SER A 19 28.64 22.63 -31.10
C SER A 19 28.38 21.60 -32.21
N LEU A 20 27.93 20.40 -31.86
CA LEU A 20 27.31 19.46 -32.78
C LEU A 20 26.02 18.93 -32.15
N ALA A 21 24.93 19.06 -32.91
CA ALA A 21 23.56 18.73 -32.55
C ALA A 21 23.35 17.21 -32.37
N PRO A 22 22.37 16.78 -31.56
CA PRO A 22 21.95 15.39 -31.51
C PRO A 22 21.03 15.05 -32.71
N PRO A 23 21.01 13.78 -33.16
CA PRO A 23 20.21 13.37 -34.30
C PRO A 23 18.71 13.34 -33.95
N ALA A 24 17.90 13.78 -34.90
CA ALA A 24 16.46 13.67 -34.87
C ALA A 24 16.00 12.26 -35.30
N GLY A 25 14.94 11.77 -34.65
CA GLY A 25 13.93 10.93 -35.31
C GLY A 25 13.79 9.48 -34.85
N CYS A 26 13.00 9.26 -33.79
CA CYS A 26 12.04 8.17 -33.72
C CYS A 26 10.72 8.73 -33.18
N LEU A 27 9.79 9.00 -34.10
CA LEU A 27 8.44 9.46 -33.85
C LEU A 27 7.56 8.28 -33.44
N TRP A 28 7.10 8.25 -32.19
CA TRP A 28 5.83 7.62 -31.81
C TRP A 28 4.90 8.70 -31.23
N PRO A 29 3.58 8.61 -31.47
CA PRO A 29 2.66 9.72 -31.27
C PRO A 29 2.47 10.02 -29.77
N PRO A 30 2.18 11.27 -29.38
CA PRO A 30 1.83 11.59 -28.01
C PRO A 30 0.46 10.98 -27.70
N GLY A 31 0.45 9.98 -26.82
CA GLY A 31 -0.76 9.56 -26.12
C GLY A 31 -1.33 10.74 -25.34
N SER A 32 -2.40 11.31 -25.88
CA SER A 32 -3.23 12.30 -25.23
C SER A 32 -3.87 11.71 -23.98
N GLY A 33 -3.44 12.18 -22.82
CA GLY A 33 -4.01 11.82 -21.52
C GLY A 33 -3.57 12.75 -20.43
N ARG A 34 -3.57 14.07 -20.66
CA ARG A 34 -3.59 15.03 -19.55
C ARG A 34 -4.97 14.91 -18.90
N GLY A 35 -5.07 14.12 -17.84
CA GLY A 35 -6.18 14.24 -16.90
C GLY A 35 -6.23 15.68 -16.42
N ALA A 36 -7.42 16.28 -16.48
CA ALA A 36 -7.62 17.61 -15.90
C ALA A 36 -7.35 17.51 -14.39
N SER A 37 -6.39 18.28 -13.89
CA SER A 37 -6.13 18.41 -12.44
C SER A 37 -7.43 18.77 -11.72
N TRP A 38 -7.72 18.06 -10.64
CA TRP A 38 -8.98 18.20 -9.90
C TRP A 38 -9.08 19.54 -9.18
N ALA A 39 -7.94 20.15 -8.84
CA ALA A 39 -7.86 21.45 -8.18
C ALA A 39 -8.19 22.66 -9.08
N GLY A 40 -8.66 22.43 -10.31
CA GLY A 40 -8.83 23.45 -11.34
C GLY A 40 -10.22 24.06 -11.50
N ARG A 41 -11.13 24.04 -10.52
CA ARG A 41 -12.45 24.73 -10.65
C ARG A 41 -13.00 25.39 -9.37
N GLY A 42 -12.15 25.80 -8.43
CA GLY A 42 -12.56 26.67 -7.33
C GLY A 42 -12.31 28.15 -7.64
N GLY A 43 -13.35 28.91 -8.03
CA GLY A 43 -13.33 30.38 -8.03
C GLY A 43 -13.42 31.06 -9.40
N SER A 44 -14.65 31.37 -9.84
CA SER A 44 -14.90 32.33 -10.91
C SER A 44 -14.98 33.74 -10.32
N SER A 45 -13.91 34.53 -10.44
CA SER A 45 -13.99 36.00 -10.43
C SER A 45 -13.31 36.54 -11.68
N ARG A 46 -14.08 37.22 -12.52
CA ARG A 46 -13.62 37.88 -13.74
C ARG A 46 -12.57 38.95 -13.42
N GLY A 47 -11.47 38.98 -14.20
CA GLY A 47 -10.78 40.24 -14.53
C GLY A 47 -9.27 40.30 -14.29
N CYS A 48 -8.55 40.43 -15.40
CA CYS A 48 -7.25 41.11 -15.58
C CYS A 48 -5.95 40.42 -15.11
N GLY A 49 -5.02 40.30 -16.06
CA GLY A 49 -3.71 39.72 -15.89
C GLY A 49 -2.80 40.52 -14.96
N GLY A 50 -2.22 39.77 -14.03
CA GLY A 50 -1.12 40.15 -13.14
C GLY A 50 -0.71 38.86 -12.43
N GLY A 51 0.57 38.54 -12.38
CA GLY A 51 1.08 37.32 -11.75
C GLY A 51 0.61 37.24 -10.29
N CYS A 52 -0.45 36.47 -10.05
CA CYS A 52 -1.04 36.31 -8.74
C CYS A 52 -0.30 35.13 -8.07
N ALA A 53 0.54 35.44 -7.08
CA ALA A 53 0.99 34.43 -6.14
C ALA A 53 -0.27 33.80 -5.53
N ARG A 54 -0.53 32.52 -5.83
CA ARG A 54 -1.69 31.80 -5.29
C ARG A 54 -1.59 31.86 -3.77
N SER A 55 -2.64 32.35 -3.10
CA SER A 55 -2.73 32.32 -1.64
C SER A 55 -2.63 30.87 -1.17
N SER A 56 -1.73 30.60 -0.21
CA SER A 56 -1.56 29.28 0.39
C SER A 56 -2.85 28.81 1.07
N SER A 57 -3.18 27.52 0.92
CA SER A 57 -4.40 26.93 1.48
C SER A 57 -4.36 26.90 3.02
N ALA A 58 -5.51 26.65 3.66
CA ALA A 58 -5.54 26.53 5.13
C ALA A 58 -4.69 25.35 5.62
N MET A 59 -4.78 24.20 4.94
CA MET A 59 -3.97 23.02 5.23
C MET A 59 -2.47 23.29 5.05
N GLU A 60 -2.07 23.94 3.95
CA GLU A 60 -0.64 24.22 3.72
C GLU A 60 -0.08 25.17 4.79
N ARG A 61 -0.81 26.23 5.16
CA ARG A 61 -0.40 27.13 6.25
C ARG A 61 -0.30 26.41 7.59
N PHE A 62 -1.23 25.50 7.87
CA PHE A 62 -1.20 24.67 9.07
C PHE A 62 0.05 23.78 9.12
N LEU A 63 0.33 23.04 8.04
CA LEU A 63 1.51 22.15 7.97
C LEU A 63 2.83 22.93 8.06
N GLN A 64 2.91 24.10 7.43
CA GLN A 64 4.06 25.01 7.59
C GLN A 64 4.22 25.48 9.04
N GLY A 65 3.11 25.80 9.72
CA GLY A 65 3.10 26.13 11.15
C GLY A 65 3.57 24.97 12.05
N CYS A 66 3.20 23.74 11.71
CA CYS A 66 3.67 22.54 12.41
C CYS A 66 5.19 22.41 12.36
N ARG A 67 5.81 22.66 11.20
CA ARG A 67 7.28 22.64 11.08
C ARG A 67 7.96 23.67 11.97
N ALA A 68 7.43 24.89 12.02
CA ALA A 68 7.96 25.92 12.91
C ALA A 68 7.84 25.48 14.37
N ALA A 69 6.71 24.90 14.75
CA ALA A 69 6.47 24.41 16.11
C ALA A 69 7.46 23.33 16.57
N VAL A 70 7.82 22.39 15.67
CA VAL A 70 8.84 21.36 15.96
C VAL A 70 10.21 21.99 16.22
N GLN A 71 10.56 23.08 15.53
CA GLN A 71 11.83 23.79 15.71
C GLN A 71 11.87 24.64 16.99
N GLU A 72 10.73 25.15 17.44
CA GLU A 72 10.60 26.06 18.60
C GLU A 72 10.63 25.35 19.97
N SER A 73 10.68 24.01 20.01
CA SER A 73 10.73 23.21 21.26
C SER A 73 9.61 23.52 22.27
N ARG A 74 8.40 23.80 21.78
CA ARG A 74 7.17 23.94 22.59
C ARG A 74 6.50 22.57 22.80
N PRO A 75 5.58 22.41 23.79
CA PRO A 75 4.82 21.17 23.95
C PRO A 75 4.10 20.79 22.66
N LEU A 76 4.17 19.52 22.28
CA LEU A 76 3.59 18.97 21.06
C LEU A 76 2.57 17.88 21.41
N HIS A 77 1.47 17.90 20.68
CA HIS A 77 0.55 16.79 20.56
C HIS A 77 0.71 16.21 19.16
N VAL A 78 1.33 15.04 19.07
CA VAL A 78 1.60 14.40 17.78
C VAL A 78 0.45 13.46 17.44
N VAL A 79 -0.07 13.57 16.22
CA VAL A 79 -0.99 12.60 15.63
C VAL A 79 -0.17 11.68 14.74
N LEU A 80 -0.14 10.39 15.09
CA LEU A 80 0.75 9.40 14.47
C LEU A 80 -0.07 8.30 13.81
N GLY A 81 0.19 8.03 12.53
CA GLY A 81 -0.31 6.86 11.80
C GLY A 81 0.56 5.62 12.00
N ASN A 82 0.17 4.49 11.40
CA ASN A 82 0.97 3.26 11.46
C ASN A 82 2.28 3.35 10.64
N GLU A 83 3.21 2.41 10.86
CA GLU A 83 4.51 2.35 10.16
C GLU A 83 4.42 1.97 8.68
N ALA A 84 3.30 1.40 8.22
CA ALA A 84 3.08 1.24 6.78
C ALA A 84 2.91 2.59 6.10
N CYS A 85 2.36 3.58 6.83
CA CYS A 85 2.08 4.94 6.39
C CYS A 85 1.38 4.94 5.03
N ASP A 86 0.35 4.11 4.89
CA ASP A 86 -0.51 4.10 3.73
C ASP A 86 -1.36 5.39 3.65
N LEU A 87 -2.22 5.45 2.64
CA LEU A 87 -3.04 6.63 2.41
C LEU A 87 -3.94 6.94 3.63
N ASP A 88 -4.50 5.91 4.26
CA ASP A 88 -5.39 6.06 5.41
C ASP A 88 -4.67 6.64 6.62
N SER A 89 -3.53 6.04 7.00
CA SER A 89 -2.68 6.55 8.07
C SER A 89 -2.24 8.00 7.84
N MET A 90 -1.79 8.33 6.63
CA MET A 90 -1.36 9.69 6.30
C MET A 90 -2.52 10.70 6.41
N VAL A 91 -3.65 10.39 5.77
CA VAL A 91 -4.80 11.32 5.71
C VAL A 91 -5.46 11.44 7.07
N SER A 92 -5.65 10.33 7.78
CA SER A 92 -6.18 10.35 9.14
C SER A 92 -5.32 11.21 10.06
N ALA A 93 -3.98 11.10 9.99
CA ALA A 93 -3.10 11.90 10.83
C ALA A 93 -3.17 13.39 10.48
N VAL A 94 -3.05 13.73 9.20
CA VAL A 94 -3.05 15.13 8.72
C VAL A 94 -4.38 15.82 9.03
N THR A 95 -5.50 15.17 8.72
CA THR A 95 -6.83 15.79 8.86
C THR A 95 -7.29 15.86 10.31
N LEU A 96 -6.95 14.87 11.15
CA LEU A 96 -7.24 14.94 12.58
C LEU A 96 -6.38 15.99 13.27
N ALA A 97 -5.08 16.09 12.97
CA ALA A 97 -4.22 17.13 13.54
C ALA A 97 -4.71 18.54 13.15
N PHE A 98 -5.11 18.73 11.88
CA PHE A 98 -5.70 19.98 11.42
C PHE A 98 -6.99 20.31 12.19
N TYR A 99 -7.87 19.34 12.39
CA TYR A 99 -9.08 19.53 13.18
C TYR A 99 -8.77 19.91 14.63
N LEU A 100 -7.85 19.20 15.30
CA LEU A 100 -7.50 19.45 16.69
C LEU A 100 -6.88 20.85 16.89
N GLU A 101 -6.00 21.29 16.00
CA GLU A 101 -5.41 22.64 16.05
C GLU A 101 -6.48 23.74 15.98
N ASN A 102 -7.56 23.52 15.22
CA ASN A 102 -8.62 24.51 15.06
C ASN A 102 -9.74 24.42 16.10
N THR A 103 -9.76 23.37 16.93
CA THR A 103 -10.87 23.12 17.86
C THR A 103 -10.45 23.05 19.32
N SER A 104 -9.20 22.69 19.60
CA SER A 104 -8.66 22.59 20.95
C SER A 104 -8.33 23.95 21.56
N GLU A 105 -8.47 24.05 22.88
CA GLU A 105 -7.98 25.18 23.68
C GLU A 105 -6.57 24.94 24.23
N SER A 106 -5.95 23.81 23.87
CA SER A 106 -4.59 23.45 24.30
C SER A 106 -3.56 24.46 23.79
N LYS A 107 -2.50 24.67 24.58
CA LYS A 107 -1.33 25.46 24.18
C LYS A 107 -0.31 24.65 23.37
N ALA A 108 -0.47 23.32 23.31
CA ALA A 108 0.39 22.45 22.53
C ALA A 108 0.14 22.65 21.03
N ALA A 109 1.16 22.40 20.22
CA ALA A 109 0.99 22.31 18.77
C ALA A 109 0.41 20.94 18.39
N PHE A 110 -0.61 20.89 17.54
CA PHE A 110 -1.08 19.63 16.98
C PHE A 110 -0.31 19.33 15.69
N VAL A 111 0.52 18.30 15.70
CA VAL A 111 1.47 18.01 14.61
C VAL A 111 1.20 16.63 14.02
N PRO A 112 0.84 16.51 12.74
CA PRO A 112 0.79 15.22 12.08
C PRO A 112 2.21 14.75 11.76
N VAL A 113 2.52 13.51 12.10
CA VAL A 113 3.80 12.86 11.77
C VAL A 113 3.52 11.63 10.91
N LEU A 114 4.14 11.57 9.73
CA LEU A 114 4.13 10.38 8.88
C LEU A 114 5.17 9.40 9.43
N ASN A 115 4.73 8.21 9.83
CA ASN A 115 5.56 7.25 10.58
C ASN A 115 6.51 6.43 9.69
N ILE A 116 7.16 7.11 8.74
CA ILE A 116 8.19 6.58 7.85
C ILE A 116 9.31 7.62 7.70
N PRO A 117 10.52 7.23 7.27
CA PRO A 117 11.53 8.19 6.86
C PRO A 117 11.08 9.00 5.63
N ARG A 118 11.51 10.25 5.50
CA ARG A 118 11.16 11.10 4.33
C ARG A 118 11.44 10.44 2.99
N CYS A 119 12.57 9.73 2.88
CA CYS A 119 12.98 9.09 1.63
C CYS A 119 12.01 8.01 1.15
N GLU A 120 11.10 7.55 2.01
CA GLU A 120 10.12 6.52 1.72
C GLU A 120 8.77 7.02 1.19
N LEU A 121 8.51 8.34 1.25
CA LEU A 121 7.24 8.89 0.75
C LEU A 121 7.03 8.54 -0.73
N ALA A 122 8.10 8.58 -1.53
CA ALA A 122 8.05 8.25 -2.95
C ALA A 122 7.50 6.83 -3.23
N LEU A 123 7.59 5.91 -2.26
CA LEU A 123 7.08 4.54 -2.39
C LEU A 123 5.55 4.47 -2.27
N ARG A 124 4.90 5.50 -1.71
CA ARG A 124 3.45 5.60 -1.51
C ARG A 124 2.84 6.47 -2.63
N GLY A 125 2.76 5.88 -3.82
CA GLY A 125 2.37 6.58 -5.05
C GLY A 125 0.98 7.20 -5.01
N ASP A 126 0.02 6.55 -4.35
CA ASP A 126 -1.31 7.08 -4.05
C ASP A 126 -1.27 8.32 -3.14
N SER A 127 -0.47 8.28 -2.07
CA SER A 127 -0.24 9.44 -1.19
C SER A 127 0.39 10.61 -1.93
N VAL A 128 1.48 10.37 -2.67
CA VAL A 128 2.17 11.40 -3.49
C VAL A 128 1.22 12.00 -4.52
N PHE A 129 0.44 11.16 -5.20
CA PHE A 129 -0.53 11.60 -6.18
C PHE A 129 -1.61 12.49 -5.55
N LEU A 130 -2.20 12.08 -4.41
CA LEU A 130 -3.26 12.86 -3.76
C LEU A 130 -2.73 14.20 -3.24
N LEU A 131 -1.55 14.21 -2.62
CA LEU A 131 -0.89 15.44 -2.16
C LEU A 131 -0.66 16.40 -3.33
N SER A 132 -0.16 15.89 -4.46
CA SER A 132 0.07 16.68 -5.68
C SER A 132 -1.24 17.25 -6.25
N GLU A 133 -2.28 16.42 -6.40
CA GLU A 133 -3.59 16.88 -6.91
C GLU A 133 -4.21 17.96 -6.02
N LEU A 134 -3.99 17.87 -4.71
CA LEU A 134 -4.47 18.85 -3.75
C LEU A 134 -3.51 20.01 -3.50
N ASN A 135 -2.37 20.09 -4.21
CA ASN A 135 -1.34 21.12 -4.05
C ASN A 135 -0.83 21.23 -2.59
N ILE A 136 -0.63 20.10 -1.91
CA ILE A 136 0.01 20.02 -0.60
C ILE A 136 1.50 19.70 -0.82
N PRO A 137 2.43 20.63 -0.54
CA PRO A 137 3.85 20.37 -0.75
C PRO A 137 4.38 19.29 0.21
N GLU A 138 5.06 18.28 -0.31
CA GLU A 138 5.74 17.25 0.51
C GLU A 138 6.74 17.86 1.51
N SER A 139 7.30 19.02 1.15
CA SER A 139 8.19 19.80 2.01
C SER A 139 7.47 20.41 3.22
N SER A 140 6.14 20.40 3.31
CA SER A 140 5.40 20.88 4.48
C SER A 140 5.12 19.76 5.51
N LEU A 141 5.22 18.50 5.09
CA LEU A 141 5.00 17.33 5.95
C LEU A 141 6.21 17.02 6.83
N ILE A 142 5.96 16.45 8.00
CA ILE A 142 6.97 16.02 8.99
C ILE A 142 6.99 14.49 9.02
N PHE A 143 8.20 13.93 9.03
CA PHE A 143 8.46 12.50 8.95
C PHE A 143 9.13 12.00 10.22
N ARG A 144 9.11 10.68 10.40
CA ARG A 144 9.62 10.06 11.62
C ARG A 144 11.10 10.33 11.86
N ASP A 145 11.89 10.46 10.80
CA ASP A 145 13.33 10.77 10.84
C ASP A 145 13.64 12.26 11.06
N GLU A 146 12.61 13.11 11.15
CA GLU A 146 12.75 14.57 11.34
C GLU A 146 12.35 15.05 12.74
N ILE A 147 11.83 14.15 13.58
CA ILE A 147 11.36 14.47 14.94
C ILE A 147 11.72 13.35 15.92
N ASP A 148 12.37 13.71 17.02
CA ASP A 148 12.74 12.77 18.08
C ASP A 148 11.62 12.68 19.13
N LEU A 149 10.68 11.76 18.90
CA LEU A 149 9.55 11.54 19.81
C LEU A 149 10.01 11.05 21.20
N HIS A 150 11.07 10.24 21.28
CA HIS A 150 11.58 9.75 22.55
C HIS A 150 12.19 10.88 23.38
N ALA A 151 12.94 11.79 22.78
CA ALA A 151 13.47 12.97 23.46
C ALA A 151 12.35 13.89 23.96
N LEU A 152 11.32 14.13 23.14
CA LEU A 152 10.14 14.92 23.53
C LEU A 152 9.35 14.26 24.67
N HIS A 153 9.23 12.93 24.67
CA HIS A 153 8.61 12.20 25.77
C HIS A 153 9.41 12.33 27.05
N GLN A 154 10.74 12.14 26.98
CA GLN A 154 11.65 12.26 28.13
C GLN A 154 11.65 13.66 28.74
N SER A 155 11.47 14.71 27.93
CA SER A 155 11.35 16.10 28.39
C SER A 155 9.95 16.46 28.92
N GLY A 156 8.98 15.54 28.85
CA GLY A 156 7.59 15.79 29.25
C GLY A 156 6.84 16.73 28.31
N GLN A 157 7.29 16.86 27.06
CA GLN A 157 6.74 17.77 26.06
C GLN A 157 5.87 17.06 25.01
N LEU A 158 5.69 15.73 25.11
CA LEU A 158 4.94 14.93 24.14
C LEU A 158 3.62 14.40 24.72
N THR A 159 2.56 14.54 23.93
CA THR A 159 1.36 13.69 23.98
C THR A 159 1.08 13.12 22.59
N LEU A 160 0.40 11.98 22.52
CA LEU A 160 0.15 11.25 21.28
C LEU A 160 -1.33 10.93 21.10
N THR A 161 -1.79 11.07 19.86
CA THR A 161 -2.99 10.40 19.36
C THR A 161 -2.57 9.41 18.27
N LEU A 162 -2.94 8.15 18.43
CA LEU A 162 -2.71 7.14 17.40
C LEU A 162 -3.93 7.09 16.48
N VAL A 163 -3.67 7.07 15.17
CA VAL A 163 -4.69 6.87 14.16
C VAL A 163 -4.33 5.67 13.30
N ASP A 164 -5.34 4.91 12.88
CA ASP A 164 -5.18 3.73 12.02
C ASP A 164 -4.26 2.65 12.63
N HIS A 165 -4.07 2.71 13.96
CA HIS A 165 -3.42 1.71 14.80
C HIS A 165 -3.68 1.95 16.28
N HIS A 166 -3.58 0.89 17.07
CA HIS A 166 -3.70 0.94 18.53
C HIS A 166 -2.49 0.35 19.28
N ILE A 167 -1.51 -0.21 18.55
CA ILE A 167 -0.32 -0.85 19.12
C ILE A 167 0.92 -0.19 18.53
N LEU A 168 1.76 0.36 19.40
CA LEU A 168 3.06 0.90 19.00
C LEU A 168 4.05 -0.25 18.74
N PRO A 169 4.97 -0.10 17.78
CA PRO A 169 6.03 -1.08 17.58
C PRO A 169 6.95 -1.17 18.81
N SER A 170 7.69 -2.26 18.94
CA SER A 170 8.62 -2.54 20.06
C SER A 170 9.62 -1.40 20.32
N SER A 171 10.04 -0.70 19.27
CA SER A 171 10.94 0.47 19.37
C SER A 171 10.30 1.68 20.08
N ASP A 172 8.98 1.73 20.12
CA ASP A 172 8.17 2.84 20.64
C ASP A 172 7.41 2.50 21.92
N THR A 173 7.62 1.33 22.53
CA THR A 173 6.98 0.93 23.80
C THR A 173 7.13 1.99 24.89
N ALA A 174 8.25 2.73 24.93
CA ALA A 174 8.45 3.82 25.89
C ALA A 174 7.44 4.97 25.73
N LEU A 175 6.86 5.15 24.54
CA LEU A 175 5.92 6.22 24.21
C LEU A 175 4.47 5.89 24.60
N GLU A 176 4.15 4.65 25.00
CA GLU A 176 2.78 4.25 25.37
C GLU A 176 2.16 5.19 26.42
N LYS A 177 2.95 5.67 27.38
CA LYS A 177 2.49 6.60 28.42
C LYS A 177 2.14 7.99 27.91
N ALA A 178 2.61 8.36 26.71
CA ALA A 178 2.25 9.61 26.05
C ALA A 178 0.93 9.50 25.26
N VAL A 179 0.42 8.29 25.00
CA VAL A 179 -0.80 8.07 24.23
C VAL A 179 -2.02 8.48 25.05
N THR A 180 -2.74 9.48 24.54
CA THR A 180 -3.94 10.05 25.16
C THR A 180 -5.23 9.69 24.42
N GLU A 181 -5.14 9.35 23.13
CA GLU A 181 -6.28 8.94 22.33
C GLU A 181 -5.86 7.95 21.24
N VAL A 182 -6.77 7.05 20.87
CA VAL A 182 -6.64 6.12 19.74
C VAL A 182 -7.91 6.14 18.90
N LEU A 183 -7.75 6.31 17.58
CA LEU A 183 -8.79 6.07 16.57
C LEU A 183 -8.28 4.95 15.66
N ASP A 184 -8.92 3.79 15.67
CA ASP A 184 -8.52 2.67 14.83
C ASP A 184 -9.77 1.99 14.24
N HIS A 185 -9.61 1.36 13.09
CA HIS A 185 -10.68 0.59 12.45
C HIS A 185 -10.46 -0.92 12.49
N ARG A 186 -9.36 -1.35 13.11
CA ARG A 186 -9.01 -2.76 13.30
C ARG A 186 -9.63 -3.35 14.57
N PRO A 187 -9.80 -4.69 14.62
CA PRO A 187 -10.16 -5.37 15.86
C PRO A 187 -9.13 -5.07 16.95
N LEU A 188 -9.61 -4.67 18.14
CA LEU A 188 -8.72 -4.48 19.29
C LEU A 188 -8.15 -5.81 19.76
N GLU A 189 -6.84 -5.86 19.97
CA GLU A 189 -6.20 -7.00 20.60
C GLU A 189 -6.56 -7.03 22.09
N GLN A 190 -7.06 -8.18 22.57
CA GLN A 190 -7.60 -8.32 23.93
C GLN A 190 -6.54 -8.20 25.04
N GLN A 191 -5.25 -8.10 24.70
CA GLN A 191 -4.16 -8.32 25.64
C GLN A 191 -3.73 -7.06 26.42
N HIS A 192 -4.10 -5.85 25.98
CA HIS A 192 -3.64 -4.61 26.63
C HIS A 192 -4.75 -3.55 26.69
N PRO A 193 -5.48 -3.41 27.82
CA PRO A 193 -6.36 -2.26 28.01
C PRO A 193 -5.54 -0.98 28.04
N LEU A 194 -5.66 -0.17 27.00
CA LEU A 194 -4.99 1.12 26.90
C LEU A 194 -5.59 2.08 27.95
N PRO A 195 -4.78 2.83 28.72
CA PRO A 195 -5.25 3.75 29.76
C PRO A 195 -5.83 5.06 29.20
N CYS A 196 -6.16 5.10 27.90
CA CYS A 196 -6.53 6.30 27.15
C CYS A 196 -7.92 6.17 26.52
N GLN A 197 -8.41 7.24 25.89
CA GLN A 197 -9.65 7.16 25.12
C GLN A 197 -9.41 6.33 23.85
N VAL A 198 -10.20 5.28 23.63
CA VAL A 198 -10.09 4.42 22.45
C VAL A 198 -11.41 4.43 21.69
N THR A 199 -11.35 4.77 20.41
CA THR A 199 -12.44 4.62 19.45
C THR A 199 -12.01 3.59 18.41
N ALA A 200 -12.46 2.35 18.58
CA ALA A 200 -12.18 1.26 17.66
C ALA A 200 -13.47 0.71 17.09
N GLU A 201 -13.68 0.89 15.78
CA GLU A 201 -14.90 0.45 15.10
C GLU A 201 -14.54 -0.21 13.77
N LEU A 202 -15.13 -1.38 13.49
CA LEU A 202 -14.91 -2.09 12.23
C LEU A 202 -15.57 -1.34 11.07
N VAL A 203 -14.84 -0.42 10.46
CA VAL A 203 -15.19 0.33 9.26
C VAL A 203 -14.16 0.11 8.16
N GLY A 204 -14.48 0.49 6.92
CA GLY A 204 -13.58 0.28 5.79
C GLY A 204 -12.32 1.13 5.83
N SER A 205 -12.34 2.28 6.53
CA SER A 205 -11.22 3.21 6.64
C SER A 205 -11.22 3.96 7.98
N CYS A 206 -10.06 4.16 8.59
CA CYS A 206 -9.88 5.04 9.75
C CYS A 206 -10.28 6.49 9.41
N ALA A 207 -10.07 6.94 8.18
CA ALA A 207 -10.51 8.26 7.71
C ALA A 207 -12.04 8.44 7.83
N THR A 208 -12.84 7.37 7.84
CA THR A 208 -14.28 7.45 8.16
C THR A 208 -14.53 7.91 9.60
N LEU A 209 -13.73 7.43 10.56
CA LEU A 209 -13.83 7.83 11.97
C LEU A 209 -13.36 9.28 12.16
N VAL A 210 -12.34 9.70 11.41
CA VAL A 210 -11.90 11.11 11.41
C VAL A 210 -12.96 12.01 10.79
N ALA A 211 -13.55 11.63 9.65
CA ALA A 211 -14.64 12.36 9.02
C ALA A 211 -15.84 12.49 9.96
N GLU A 212 -16.19 11.42 10.67
CA GLU A 212 -17.22 11.45 11.71
C GLU A 212 -16.90 12.46 12.81
N ARG A 213 -15.70 12.40 13.38
CA ARG A 213 -15.27 13.28 14.47
C ARG A 213 -15.43 14.75 14.08
N ILE A 214 -15.02 15.10 12.87
CA ILE A 214 -15.08 16.47 12.39
C ILE A 214 -16.54 16.91 12.16
N LEU A 215 -17.33 16.09 11.46
CA LEU A 215 -18.71 16.41 11.09
C LEU A 215 -19.66 16.47 12.30
N GLN A 216 -19.42 15.66 13.34
CA GLN A 216 -20.18 15.70 14.59
C GLN A 216 -19.72 16.80 15.55
N GLY A 217 -18.47 17.25 15.43
CA GLY A 217 -17.87 18.26 16.28
C GLY A 217 -18.05 19.68 15.75
N LYS A 218 -17.12 20.12 14.90
CA LYS A 218 -17.12 21.46 14.28
C LYS A 218 -16.98 21.32 12.76
N PRO A 219 -18.09 21.05 12.04
CA PRO A 219 -18.04 20.82 10.59
C PRO A 219 -17.55 22.05 9.82
N GLU A 220 -17.56 23.25 10.41
CA GLU A 220 -17.07 24.48 9.78
C GLU A 220 -15.55 24.49 9.54
N ILE A 221 -14.82 23.58 10.19
CA ILE A 221 -13.38 23.39 9.96
C ILE A 221 -13.12 22.67 8.64
N LEU A 222 -14.08 21.88 8.12
CA LEU A 222 -13.92 21.24 6.82
C LEU A 222 -13.91 22.31 5.72
N ASP A 223 -12.83 22.36 4.97
CA ASP A 223 -12.78 22.96 3.67
C ASP A 223 -12.79 21.88 2.57
N TRP A 224 -12.89 22.31 1.32
CA TRP A 224 -12.90 21.39 0.18
C TRP A 224 -11.64 20.52 0.12
N GLN A 225 -10.48 21.05 0.50
CA GLN A 225 -9.21 20.32 0.44
C GLN A 225 -9.16 19.18 1.47
N THR A 226 -9.59 19.45 2.71
CA THR A 226 -9.69 18.46 3.79
C THR A 226 -10.76 17.43 3.49
N ALA A 227 -11.91 17.85 2.95
CA ALA A 227 -12.95 16.94 2.49
C ALA A 227 -12.48 16.04 1.34
N ALA A 228 -11.68 16.56 0.40
CA ALA A 228 -11.11 15.77 -0.69
C ALA A 228 -10.08 14.73 -0.22
N LEU A 229 -9.26 15.06 0.79
CA LEU A 229 -8.36 14.10 1.44
C LEU A 229 -9.16 12.93 2.02
N LEU A 230 -10.15 13.22 2.87
CA LEU A 230 -11.00 12.20 3.51
C LEU A 230 -11.78 11.39 2.47
N HIS A 231 -12.44 12.06 1.51
CA HIS A 231 -13.24 11.42 0.48
C HIS A 231 -12.42 10.44 -0.36
N GLY A 232 -11.28 10.88 -0.92
CA GLY A 232 -10.45 10.03 -1.76
C GLY A 232 -9.92 8.80 -1.03
N THR A 233 -9.54 8.97 0.24
CA THR A 233 -9.02 7.89 1.10
C THR A 233 -10.08 6.84 1.39
N ILE A 234 -11.25 7.27 1.91
CA ILE A 234 -12.34 6.34 2.22
C ILE A 234 -12.79 5.61 0.95
N ILE A 235 -12.85 6.30 -0.20
CA ILE A 235 -13.21 5.69 -1.49
C ILE A 235 -12.19 4.62 -1.92
N LEU A 236 -10.89 4.85 -1.71
CA LEU A 236 -9.85 3.88 -2.05
C LEU A 236 -9.96 2.62 -1.17
N ASP A 237 -10.03 2.78 0.16
CA ASP A 237 -10.02 1.65 1.09
C ASP A 237 -11.33 0.86 1.07
N CYS A 238 -12.44 1.55 0.82
CA CYS A 238 -13.75 0.92 0.62
C CYS A 238 -13.98 0.41 -0.81
N VAL A 239 -12.94 0.37 -1.66
CA VAL A 239 -12.99 -0.18 -3.02
C VAL A 239 -14.15 0.42 -3.84
N ASN A 240 -14.18 1.74 -3.96
CA ASN A 240 -15.25 2.49 -4.64
C ASN A 240 -16.65 2.24 -4.05
N MET A 241 -16.74 1.95 -2.75
CA MET A 241 -17.98 1.61 -2.05
C MET A 241 -18.66 0.34 -2.59
N ALA A 242 -17.89 -0.61 -3.13
CA ALA A 242 -18.39 -1.87 -3.68
C ALA A 242 -18.66 -2.89 -2.55
N PRO A 243 -19.92 -3.24 -2.22
CA PRO A 243 -20.22 -4.18 -1.15
C PRO A 243 -19.65 -5.58 -1.40
N GLU A 244 -19.56 -6.00 -2.67
CA GLU A 244 -18.98 -7.27 -3.10
C GLU A 244 -17.49 -7.44 -2.74
N ALA A 245 -16.78 -6.33 -2.48
CA ALA A 245 -15.40 -6.36 -2.03
C ALA A 245 -15.26 -6.65 -0.52
N GLY A 246 -16.37 -6.63 0.24
CA GLY A 246 -16.40 -6.96 1.65
C GLY A 246 -15.73 -5.95 2.61
N LYS A 247 -15.29 -4.79 2.11
CA LYS A 247 -14.59 -3.77 2.90
C LYS A 247 -15.48 -2.61 3.36
N VAL A 248 -16.44 -2.20 2.54
CA VAL A 248 -17.29 -1.04 2.84
C VAL A 248 -18.34 -1.36 3.90
N THR A 249 -18.57 -0.41 4.81
CA THR A 249 -19.66 -0.48 5.80
C THR A 249 -20.72 0.61 5.56
N PRO A 250 -21.91 0.49 6.18
CA PRO A 250 -22.91 1.55 6.14
C PRO A 250 -22.40 2.89 6.67
N LYS A 251 -21.45 2.86 7.62
CA LYS A 251 -20.87 4.07 8.21
C LYS A 251 -19.97 4.80 7.22
N ASP A 252 -19.15 4.07 6.46
CA ASP A 252 -18.33 4.63 5.37
C ASP A 252 -19.23 5.32 4.33
N SER A 253 -20.26 4.59 3.87
CA SER A 253 -21.23 5.12 2.90
C SER A 253 -21.94 6.38 3.39
N LYS A 254 -22.30 6.42 4.68
CA LYS A 254 -22.95 7.57 5.33
C LYS A 254 -22.03 8.79 5.32
N TYR A 255 -20.76 8.66 5.74
CA TYR A 255 -19.87 9.81 5.85
C TYR A 255 -19.37 10.30 4.51
N VAL A 256 -19.15 9.42 3.53
CA VAL A 256 -18.89 9.84 2.14
C VAL A 256 -20.06 10.62 1.57
N ALA A 257 -21.30 10.16 1.76
CA ALA A 257 -22.48 10.91 1.31
C ALA A 257 -22.60 12.28 1.99
N GLN A 258 -22.22 12.41 3.27
CA GLN A 258 -22.19 13.71 3.94
C GLN A 258 -21.11 14.63 3.38
N LEU A 259 -19.90 14.13 3.13
CA LEU A 259 -18.84 14.92 2.49
C LEU A 259 -19.29 15.44 1.12
N GLU A 260 -19.89 14.59 0.30
CA GLU A 260 -20.44 14.95 -1.02
C GLU A 260 -21.59 15.96 -0.93
N ALA A 261 -22.43 15.87 0.12
CA ALA A 261 -23.52 16.82 0.33
C ALA A 261 -23.01 18.22 0.72
N HIS A 262 -21.96 18.30 1.53
CA HIS A 262 -21.33 19.58 1.92
C HIS A 262 -20.45 20.15 0.80
N PHE A 263 -19.82 19.29 0.01
CA PHE A 263 -18.89 19.65 -1.06
C PHE A 263 -19.28 18.97 -2.38
N PRO A 264 -20.30 19.48 -3.09
CA PRO A 264 -20.83 18.83 -4.30
C PRO A 264 -19.85 18.82 -5.48
N ASP A 265 -18.80 19.65 -5.42
CA ASP A 265 -17.73 19.70 -6.41
C ASP A 265 -16.59 18.71 -6.12
N LEU A 266 -16.74 17.80 -5.14
CA LEU A 266 -15.80 16.71 -4.93
C LEU A 266 -15.71 15.80 -6.17
N PRO A 267 -14.55 15.17 -6.42
CA PRO A 267 -14.39 14.26 -7.55
C PRO A 267 -15.41 13.11 -7.53
N ASN A 268 -15.82 12.66 -8.70
CA ASN A 268 -16.65 11.46 -8.82
C ASN A 268 -15.91 10.23 -8.24
N ARG A 269 -16.62 9.42 -7.44
CA ARG A 269 -16.11 8.23 -6.74
C ARG A 269 -15.28 7.30 -7.64
N SER A 270 -15.79 6.93 -8.82
CA SER A 270 -15.06 6.03 -9.73
C SER A 270 -13.78 6.68 -10.28
N ASN A 271 -13.82 7.97 -10.62
CA ASN A 271 -12.64 8.67 -11.15
C ASN A 271 -11.52 8.80 -10.10
N ILE A 272 -11.87 9.16 -8.86
CA ILE A 272 -10.89 9.25 -7.75
C ILE A 272 -10.35 7.87 -7.41
N PHE A 273 -11.21 6.84 -7.34
CA PHE A 273 -10.81 5.47 -7.10
C PHE A 273 -9.83 4.97 -8.16
N GLU A 274 -10.17 5.08 -9.44
CA GLU A 274 -9.32 4.62 -10.55
C GLU A 274 -7.96 5.35 -10.56
N SER A 275 -7.96 6.65 -10.29
CA SER A 275 -6.73 7.46 -10.29
C SER A 275 -5.81 7.12 -9.12
N LEU A 276 -6.35 6.98 -7.91
CA LEU A 276 -5.60 6.54 -6.73
C LEU A 276 -5.12 5.11 -6.90
N GLN A 277 -5.97 4.22 -7.40
CA GLN A 277 -5.63 2.81 -7.63
C GLN A 277 -4.50 2.67 -8.66
N LYS A 278 -4.54 3.47 -9.72
CA LYS A 278 -3.47 3.56 -10.71
C LYS A 278 -2.18 4.09 -10.09
N ALA A 279 -2.25 5.18 -9.33
CA ALA A 279 -1.08 5.78 -8.68
C ALA A 279 -0.43 4.83 -7.65
N LYS A 280 -1.23 4.04 -6.92
CA LYS A 280 -0.76 3.05 -5.95
C LYS A 280 0.20 2.03 -6.57
N PHE A 281 -0.08 1.60 -7.80
CA PHE A 281 0.70 0.61 -8.53
C PHE A 281 1.64 1.21 -9.58
N ASP A 282 1.61 2.52 -9.80
CA ASP A 282 2.53 3.19 -10.71
C ASP A 282 3.94 3.21 -10.11
N VAL A 283 4.88 2.61 -10.84
CA VAL A 283 6.30 2.57 -10.49
C VAL A 283 7.16 3.32 -11.51
N SER A 284 6.56 3.99 -12.50
CA SER A 284 7.29 4.61 -13.61
C SER A 284 8.28 5.71 -13.18
N GLY A 285 8.01 6.37 -12.05
CA GLY A 285 8.89 7.37 -11.44
C GLY A 285 9.94 6.82 -10.47
N LEU A 286 9.95 5.51 -10.20
CA LEU A 286 10.82 4.91 -9.19
C LEU A 286 12.14 4.40 -9.77
N THR A 287 13.20 4.52 -8.97
CA THR A 287 14.46 3.79 -9.21
C THR A 287 14.27 2.29 -8.96
N THR A 288 15.22 1.46 -9.41
CA THR A 288 15.14 0.01 -9.18
C THR A 288 15.16 -0.32 -7.69
N GLU A 289 16.01 0.36 -6.91
CA GLU A 289 16.08 0.21 -5.45
C GLU A 289 14.73 0.55 -4.80
N GLN A 290 14.10 1.66 -5.19
CA GLN A 290 12.78 2.04 -4.69
C GLN A 290 11.69 1.03 -5.05
N MET A 291 11.69 0.50 -6.29
CA MET A 291 10.74 -0.56 -6.68
C MET A 291 10.89 -1.81 -5.81
N LEU A 292 12.13 -2.21 -5.52
CA LEU A 292 12.41 -3.38 -4.69
C LEU A 292 11.93 -3.19 -3.26
N ARG A 293 12.09 -1.99 -2.69
CA ARG A 293 11.66 -1.67 -1.32
C ARG A 293 10.15 -1.54 -1.17
N LYS A 294 9.44 -1.07 -2.20
CA LYS A 294 8.00 -0.72 -2.14
C LYS A 294 7.14 -1.84 -1.56
N ASP A 295 7.37 -3.08 -1.97
CA ASP A 295 6.68 -4.24 -1.40
C ASP A 295 7.68 -5.39 -1.16
N LEU A 296 8.56 -5.17 -0.19
CA LEU A 296 9.62 -6.09 0.23
C LEU A 296 9.22 -6.92 1.45
N LYS A 297 9.60 -8.21 1.46
CA LYS A 297 9.66 -9.03 2.67
C LYS A 297 11.01 -9.73 2.75
N THR A 298 11.47 -9.98 3.96
CA THR A 298 12.76 -10.63 4.23
C THR A 298 12.54 -11.92 5.01
N ILE A 299 13.38 -12.92 4.73
CA ILE A 299 13.45 -14.17 5.49
C ILE A 299 14.91 -14.45 5.81
N SER A 300 15.15 -15.06 6.97
CA SER A 300 16.49 -15.40 7.44
C SER A 300 16.53 -16.84 7.91
N GLY A 301 17.39 -17.69 7.38
CA GLY A 301 17.51 -19.10 7.78
C GLY A 301 18.92 -19.63 7.53
N ASP A 302 19.44 -20.45 8.46
CA ASP A 302 20.80 -21.02 8.40
C ASP A 302 21.91 -19.99 8.10
N GLY A 303 21.82 -18.80 8.72
CA GLY A 303 22.76 -17.70 8.50
C GLY A 303 22.64 -17.01 7.13
N THR A 304 21.66 -17.38 6.31
CA THR A 304 21.37 -16.77 5.00
C THR A 304 20.20 -15.80 5.11
N MET A 305 20.33 -14.62 4.50
CA MET A 305 19.31 -13.57 4.40
C MET A 305 18.78 -13.48 2.98
N LEU A 306 17.48 -13.69 2.78
CA LEU A 306 16.83 -13.61 1.47
C LEU A 306 15.73 -12.54 1.48
N ALA A 307 15.72 -11.74 0.42
CA ALA A 307 14.68 -10.76 0.14
C ALA A 307 13.71 -11.26 -0.93
N ILE A 308 12.42 -10.95 -0.78
CA ILE A 308 11.43 -11.11 -1.84
C ILE A 308 10.60 -9.84 -2.03
N SER A 309 10.66 -9.29 -3.24
CA SER A 309 9.98 -8.04 -3.63
C SER A 309 8.86 -8.31 -4.63
N ALA A 310 7.72 -7.65 -4.48
CA ALA A 310 6.72 -7.56 -5.55
C ALA A 310 6.93 -6.26 -6.36
N ILE A 311 7.03 -6.38 -7.68
CA ILE A 311 7.34 -5.28 -8.60
C ILE A 311 6.20 -5.13 -9.61
N TYR A 312 5.50 -4.00 -9.59
CA TYR A 312 4.36 -3.73 -10.48
C TYR A 312 4.84 -3.28 -11.87
N MET A 313 5.49 -4.18 -12.58
CA MET A 313 6.09 -3.97 -13.89
C MET A 313 6.04 -5.29 -14.68
N ASP A 314 6.09 -5.19 -16.00
CA ASP A 314 6.28 -6.35 -16.88
C ASP A 314 7.68 -6.98 -16.69
N LEU A 315 7.78 -8.30 -16.85
CA LEU A 315 9.04 -9.03 -16.70
C LEU A 315 10.10 -8.57 -17.70
N GLU A 316 9.75 -8.45 -18.98
CA GLU A 316 10.71 -8.07 -20.02
C GLU A 316 11.19 -6.63 -19.80
N ILE A 317 10.27 -5.73 -19.44
CA ILE A 317 10.61 -4.35 -19.10
C ILE A 317 11.54 -4.30 -17.88
N PHE A 318 11.27 -5.10 -16.85
CA PHE A 318 12.12 -5.17 -15.66
C PHE A 318 13.54 -5.68 -16.01
N LEU A 319 13.65 -6.76 -16.78
CA LEU A 319 14.93 -7.34 -17.21
C LEU A 319 15.73 -6.41 -18.13
N GLN A 320 15.07 -5.51 -18.86
CA GLN A 320 15.70 -4.53 -19.76
C GLN A 320 16.14 -3.23 -19.04
N ARG A 321 15.90 -3.09 -17.73
CA ARG A 321 16.34 -1.91 -16.98
C ARG A 321 17.86 -1.76 -17.05
N SER A 322 18.29 -0.50 -17.18
CA SER A 322 19.71 -0.15 -17.29
C SER A 322 20.45 -0.56 -16.02
N ASN A 323 21.62 -1.18 -16.17
CA ASN A 323 22.48 -1.62 -15.07
C ASN A 323 21.81 -2.57 -14.04
N LEU A 324 20.71 -3.25 -14.40
CA LEU A 324 19.92 -4.07 -13.48
C LEU A 324 20.78 -4.97 -12.58
N THR A 325 21.66 -5.80 -13.15
CA THR A 325 22.51 -6.71 -12.36
C THR A 325 23.34 -5.99 -11.29
N ALA A 326 23.93 -4.83 -11.62
CA ALA A 326 24.72 -4.05 -10.68
C ALA A 326 23.84 -3.36 -9.62
N GLU A 327 22.64 -2.93 -9.98
CA GLU A 327 21.68 -2.35 -9.04
C GLU A 327 21.13 -3.40 -8.06
N LEU A 328 20.83 -4.61 -8.53
CA LEU A 328 20.43 -5.73 -7.66
C LEU A 328 21.55 -6.12 -6.69
N ASP A 329 22.80 -6.19 -7.18
CA ASP A 329 23.98 -6.47 -6.35
C ASP A 329 24.19 -5.38 -5.29
N THR A 330 24.16 -4.11 -5.71
CA THR A 330 24.30 -2.95 -4.80
C THR A 330 23.20 -2.95 -3.74
N PHE A 331 21.96 -3.24 -4.13
CA PHE A 331 20.83 -3.33 -3.21
C PHE A 331 21.01 -4.45 -2.18
N CYS A 332 21.39 -5.65 -2.64
CA CYS A 332 21.64 -6.78 -1.75
C CYS A 332 22.79 -6.50 -0.78
N GLN A 333 23.90 -5.93 -1.25
CA GLN A 333 25.03 -5.57 -0.40
C GLN A 333 24.68 -4.50 0.64
N ALA A 334 23.93 -3.46 0.26
CA ALA A 334 23.55 -2.38 1.15
C ALA A 334 22.63 -2.84 2.30
N GLN A 335 21.79 -3.85 2.04
CA GLN A 335 20.81 -4.38 3.01
C GLN A 335 21.24 -5.69 3.67
N GLY A 336 22.38 -6.26 3.27
CA GLY A 336 22.88 -7.53 3.80
C GLY A 336 22.06 -8.75 3.36
N TYR A 337 21.54 -8.75 2.13
CA TYR A 337 20.86 -9.91 1.54
C TYR A 337 21.83 -10.77 0.71
N ASP A 338 21.76 -12.08 0.87
CA ASP A 338 22.52 -13.06 0.07
C ASP A 338 21.83 -13.40 -1.25
N ALA A 339 20.50 -13.26 -1.28
CA ALA A 339 19.68 -13.51 -2.46
C ALA A 339 18.45 -12.60 -2.50
N LEU A 340 17.97 -12.34 -3.71
CA LEU A 340 16.77 -11.57 -3.99
C LEU A 340 15.87 -12.32 -4.97
N VAL A 341 14.61 -12.47 -4.60
CA VAL A 341 13.54 -12.93 -5.49
C VAL A 341 12.64 -11.73 -5.82
N ALA A 342 12.57 -11.33 -7.08
CA ALA A 342 11.65 -10.31 -7.55
C ALA A 342 10.46 -10.96 -8.27
N MET A 343 9.25 -10.75 -7.75
CA MET A 343 8.00 -11.14 -8.38
C MET A 343 7.45 -9.97 -9.17
N THR A 344 7.50 -10.04 -10.50
CA THR A 344 6.90 -9.02 -11.35
C THR A 344 5.39 -9.24 -11.46
N ILE A 345 4.61 -8.17 -11.50
CA ILE A 345 3.14 -8.20 -11.52
C ILE A 345 2.64 -7.21 -12.57
N THR A 346 1.81 -7.71 -13.48
CA THR A 346 0.97 -6.89 -14.37
C THR A 346 -0.48 -7.34 -14.25
N PHE A 347 -1.40 -6.58 -14.85
CA PHE A 347 -2.81 -6.94 -14.89
C PHE A 347 -3.25 -7.07 -16.34
N ASN A 348 -3.98 -8.14 -16.63
CA ASN A 348 -4.54 -8.36 -17.97
C ASN A 348 -5.76 -7.44 -18.20
N PRO A 349 -6.36 -7.42 -19.41
CA PRO A 349 -7.54 -6.61 -19.71
C PRO A 349 -8.79 -6.91 -18.86
N HIS A 350 -8.82 -8.06 -18.16
CA HIS A 350 -9.87 -8.45 -17.22
C HIS A 350 -9.52 -8.12 -15.77
N ASN A 351 -8.44 -7.36 -15.54
CA ASN A 351 -7.92 -6.99 -14.22
C ASN A 351 -7.45 -8.18 -13.38
N GLU A 352 -7.11 -9.30 -14.02
CA GLU A 352 -6.52 -10.46 -13.36
C GLU A 352 -4.99 -10.32 -13.32
N PRO A 353 -4.34 -10.70 -12.21
CA PRO A 353 -2.90 -10.56 -12.08
C PRO A 353 -2.18 -11.56 -12.98
N VAL A 354 -1.12 -11.11 -13.63
CA VAL A 354 -0.09 -11.94 -14.28
C VAL A 354 1.18 -11.79 -13.46
N ARG A 355 1.82 -12.92 -13.11
CA ARG A 355 2.98 -12.95 -12.23
C ARG A 355 4.13 -13.67 -12.88
N HIS A 356 5.35 -13.17 -12.67
CA HIS A 356 6.58 -13.85 -13.08
C HIS A 356 7.62 -13.72 -11.97
N LEU A 357 8.63 -14.58 -11.99
CA LEU A 357 9.68 -14.60 -10.97
C LEU A 357 11.04 -14.32 -11.58
N VAL A 358 11.85 -13.59 -10.82
CA VAL A 358 13.25 -13.30 -11.10
C VAL A 358 14.05 -13.65 -9.85
N VAL A 359 15.09 -14.46 -9.99
CA VAL A 359 16.00 -14.86 -8.90
C VAL A 359 17.38 -14.30 -9.21
N PHE A 360 17.85 -13.40 -8.36
CA PHE A 360 19.20 -12.87 -8.35
C PHE A 360 19.92 -13.39 -7.10
N CYS A 361 21.06 -14.05 -7.30
CA CYS A 361 21.92 -14.48 -6.22
C CYS A 361 23.36 -14.61 -6.74
N PRO A 362 24.35 -13.92 -6.13
CA PRO A 362 25.74 -14.04 -6.53
C PRO A 362 26.32 -15.45 -6.31
N ASN A 363 25.84 -16.17 -5.28
CA ASN A 363 26.26 -17.54 -4.98
C ASN A 363 25.45 -18.53 -5.84
N MET A 364 26.14 -19.28 -6.70
CA MET A 364 25.50 -20.22 -7.63
C MET A 364 24.83 -21.41 -6.94
N ASP A 365 25.40 -21.92 -5.85
CA ASP A 365 24.82 -23.05 -5.11
C ASP A 365 23.52 -22.63 -4.43
N LEU A 366 23.51 -21.45 -3.79
CA LEU A 366 22.33 -20.85 -3.20
C LEU A 366 21.26 -20.53 -4.27
N GLN A 367 21.68 -19.97 -5.42
CA GLN A 367 20.77 -19.73 -6.55
C GLN A 367 20.11 -21.03 -7.01
N SER A 368 20.88 -22.10 -7.20
CA SER A 368 20.36 -23.40 -7.62
C SER A 368 19.41 -24.02 -6.59
N MET A 369 19.70 -23.89 -5.30
CA MET A 369 18.80 -24.33 -4.24
C MET A 369 17.47 -23.57 -4.28
N ILE A 370 17.51 -22.24 -4.35
CA ILE A 370 16.31 -21.39 -4.41
C ILE A 370 15.47 -21.73 -5.65
N CYS A 371 16.12 -21.81 -6.82
CA CYS A 371 15.44 -22.15 -8.07
C CYS A 371 14.81 -23.54 -8.00
N GLY A 372 15.53 -24.54 -7.47
CA GLY A 372 15.04 -25.90 -7.31
C GLY A 372 13.81 -25.98 -6.39
N ALA A 373 13.81 -25.25 -5.27
CA ALA A 373 12.68 -25.18 -4.37
C ALA A 373 11.43 -24.57 -5.04
N LEU A 374 11.61 -23.48 -5.79
CA LEU A 374 10.54 -22.82 -6.54
C LEU A 374 9.98 -23.71 -7.66
N GLU A 375 10.85 -24.39 -8.41
CA GLU A 375 10.47 -25.29 -9.51
C GLU A 375 9.75 -26.55 -9.01
N CYS A 376 10.16 -27.08 -7.86
CA CYS A 376 9.61 -28.30 -7.26
C CYS A 376 8.45 -28.04 -6.29
N SER A 377 7.99 -26.80 -6.13
CA SER A 377 6.86 -26.50 -5.26
C SER A 377 5.59 -27.21 -5.72
N CYS A 378 4.97 -27.97 -4.82
CA CYS A 378 3.70 -28.66 -5.05
C CYS A 378 2.53 -28.03 -4.27
N CYS A 379 2.81 -27.15 -3.29
CA CYS A 379 1.79 -26.55 -2.42
C CYS A 379 2.11 -25.06 -2.12
N PRO A 380 1.58 -24.11 -2.92
CA PRO A 380 0.89 -24.34 -4.19
C PRO A 380 1.87 -24.68 -5.32
N PRO A 381 1.41 -25.40 -6.37
CA PRO A 381 2.21 -25.56 -7.57
C PRO A 381 2.36 -24.21 -8.26
N LEU A 382 3.60 -23.76 -8.47
CA LEU A 382 3.87 -22.47 -9.12
C LEU A 382 3.78 -22.56 -10.66
N ASN A 383 3.93 -23.76 -11.21
CA ASN A 383 3.92 -24.04 -12.66
C ASN A 383 4.93 -23.15 -13.42
N LEU A 384 6.19 -23.13 -12.95
CA LEU A 384 7.23 -22.30 -13.52
C LEU A 384 7.73 -22.87 -14.85
N THR A 385 7.92 -21.98 -15.82
CA THR A 385 8.65 -22.28 -17.05
C THR A 385 9.78 -21.27 -17.23
N PRO A 386 11.00 -21.67 -17.62
CA PRO A 386 12.12 -20.74 -17.77
C PRO A 386 11.81 -19.62 -18.76
N ALA A 387 12.09 -18.39 -18.36
CA ALA A 387 12.00 -17.21 -19.22
C ALA A 387 13.42 -16.77 -19.67
N PRO A 388 13.57 -16.22 -20.87
CA PRO A 388 14.86 -15.67 -21.32
C PRO A 388 15.33 -14.53 -20.41
N SER A 389 16.61 -14.56 -20.02
CA SER A 389 17.26 -13.48 -19.29
C SER A 389 18.49 -13.02 -20.07
N PRO A 390 18.67 -11.71 -20.31
CA PRO A 390 19.88 -11.18 -20.92
C PRO A 390 21.06 -11.15 -19.93
N HIS A 391 20.83 -11.46 -18.66
CA HIS A 391 21.83 -11.37 -17.59
C HIS A 391 22.23 -12.78 -17.11
N PRO A 392 23.52 -13.14 -17.08
CA PRO A 392 23.98 -14.50 -16.77
C PRO A 392 23.68 -14.94 -15.33
N ASN A 393 23.68 -14.01 -14.38
CA ASN A 393 23.48 -14.29 -12.95
C ASN A 393 22.03 -14.08 -12.49
N ILE A 394 21.10 -13.92 -13.44
CA ILE A 394 19.67 -13.74 -13.16
C ILE A 394 18.89 -14.88 -13.81
N ARG A 395 18.16 -15.64 -13.00
CA ARG A 395 17.18 -16.62 -13.47
C ARG A 395 15.81 -15.97 -13.54
N ALA A 396 15.06 -16.21 -14.61
CA ALA A 396 13.72 -15.68 -14.78
C ALA A 396 12.75 -16.82 -15.14
N TYR A 397 11.50 -16.68 -14.71
CA TYR A 397 10.45 -17.68 -14.90
C TYR A 397 9.11 -17.04 -15.24
N PHE A 398 8.44 -17.58 -16.25
CA PHE A 398 7.00 -17.38 -16.38
C PHE A 398 6.29 -18.28 -15.35
N GLN A 399 5.48 -17.68 -14.48
CA GLN A 399 4.71 -18.40 -13.48
C GLN A 399 3.30 -18.69 -14.00
N GLY A 400 3.01 -19.97 -14.26
CA GLY A 400 1.72 -20.39 -14.78
C GLY A 400 0.58 -20.26 -13.77
N ASN A 401 0.86 -20.45 -12.47
CA ASN A 401 -0.12 -20.22 -11.41
C ASN A 401 -0.09 -18.77 -10.94
N ALA A 402 -0.76 -17.87 -11.65
CA ALA A 402 -0.75 -16.44 -11.33
C ALA A 402 -1.46 -16.06 -10.01
N LEU A 403 -2.23 -16.99 -9.40
CA LEU A 403 -2.85 -16.79 -8.08
C LEU A 403 -1.84 -16.96 -6.94
N ALA A 404 -0.73 -17.65 -7.16
CA ALA A 404 0.34 -17.78 -6.17
C ALA A 404 1.11 -16.45 -6.03
N SER A 405 0.64 -15.56 -5.15
CA SER A 405 1.28 -14.28 -4.86
C SER A 405 2.56 -14.44 -4.05
N ARG A 406 3.25 -13.33 -3.77
CA ARG A 406 4.41 -13.30 -2.86
C ARG A 406 4.13 -14.02 -1.53
N LYS A 407 2.93 -13.86 -0.97
CA LYS A 407 2.52 -14.53 0.29
C LYS A 407 2.51 -16.06 0.17
N LYS A 408 2.31 -16.61 -1.03
CA LYS A 408 2.38 -18.06 -1.30
C LYS A 408 3.77 -18.53 -1.69
N VAL A 409 4.62 -17.64 -2.23
CA VAL A 409 6.03 -17.93 -2.55
C VAL A 409 6.92 -17.86 -1.31
N LEU A 410 6.65 -16.95 -0.39
CA LEU A 410 7.43 -16.73 0.83
C LEU A 410 7.63 -18.02 1.67
N PRO A 411 6.58 -18.84 1.95
CA PRO A 411 6.74 -20.10 2.68
C PRO A 411 7.64 -21.12 1.97
N ILE A 412 7.57 -21.19 0.63
CA ILE A 412 8.42 -22.10 -0.17
C ILE A 412 9.90 -21.74 0.02
N LEU A 413 10.22 -20.44 -0.04
CA LEU A 413 11.58 -19.94 0.15
C LEU A 413 12.05 -20.13 1.60
N LYS A 414 11.14 -19.95 2.56
CA LYS A 414 11.36 -20.24 3.97
C LYS A 414 11.74 -21.71 4.13
N ASP A 415 10.89 -22.65 3.72
CA ASP A 415 11.18 -24.08 3.85
C ASP A 415 12.49 -24.50 3.17
N ALA A 416 12.86 -23.87 2.05
CA ALA A 416 14.13 -24.11 1.38
C ALA A 416 15.36 -23.70 2.23
N LEU A 417 15.28 -22.60 2.98
CA LEU A 417 16.35 -22.11 3.86
C LEU A 417 16.48 -22.92 5.16
N TRP A 418 15.36 -23.42 5.70
CA TRP A 418 15.35 -24.21 6.95
C TRP A 418 15.33 -25.73 6.73
N GLY A 419 15.30 -26.19 5.49
CA GLY A 419 14.96 -27.56 5.12
C GLY A 419 15.90 -28.64 5.66
N HIS A 420 15.36 -29.49 6.54
CA HIS A 420 15.89 -30.82 6.81
C HIS A 420 15.94 -31.66 5.50
N PRO A 421 17.06 -32.33 5.18
CA PRO A 421 17.25 -33.07 3.93
C PRO A 421 16.54 -34.45 3.92
N GLY A 422 15.21 -34.48 4.03
CA GLY A 422 14.49 -35.72 4.36
C GLY A 422 13.06 -35.88 3.86
N ALA A 423 12.68 -35.35 2.69
CA ALA A 423 11.37 -35.69 2.10
C ALA A 423 11.40 -35.93 0.57
N MET A 424 12.58 -36.15 -0.02
CA MET A 424 12.66 -36.77 -1.34
C MET A 424 12.86 -38.28 -1.19
N LYS A 425 11.75 -39.02 -1.11
CA LYS A 425 11.73 -40.44 -1.49
C LYS A 425 10.91 -40.59 -2.77
N THR A 426 11.58 -41.11 -3.78
CA THR A 426 11.07 -41.58 -5.07
C THR A 426 9.77 -42.39 -4.95
N PRO A 427 8.79 -42.23 -5.85
CA PRO A 427 7.60 -43.08 -5.86
C PRO A 427 7.92 -44.38 -6.60
N SER A 428 8.01 -45.48 -5.86
CA SER A 428 7.86 -46.84 -6.40
C SER A 428 6.79 -47.57 -5.61
N GLY A 429 5.60 -47.72 -6.21
CA GLY A 429 4.51 -48.53 -5.65
C GLY A 429 3.13 -48.13 -6.16
N THR A 430 2.46 -49.06 -6.83
CA THR A 430 1.11 -48.99 -7.44
C THR A 430 -0.04 -48.65 -6.47
N PRO A 431 -1.18 -48.13 -6.97
CA PRO A 431 -2.25 -47.56 -6.14
C PRO A 431 -3.27 -48.60 -5.64
N GLY A 432 -3.73 -48.41 -4.40
CA GLY A 432 -4.95 -49.01 -3.85
C GLY A 432 -5.90 -47.89 -3.38
N PRO A 433 -7.24 -48.07 -3.50
CA PRO A 433 -8.18 -46.98 -3.27
C PRO A 433 -8.67 -46.99 -1.82
N GLU A 434 -8.53 -45.89 -1.09
CA GLU A 434 -9.37 -45.61 0.08
C GLU A 434 -9.23 -44.12 0.46
N GLY A 435 -10.38 -43.45 0.57
CA GLY A 435 -10.47 -42.02 0.86
C GLY A 435 -10.32 -41.71 2.35
N CYS A 436 -9.70 -40.57 2.64
CA CYS A 436 -9.84 -39.86 3.90
C CYS A 436 -9.72 -38.36 3.65
N SER A 437 -10.65 -37.61 4.24
CA SER A 437 -10.87 -36.18 4.05
C SER A 437 -9.69 -35.36 4.58
N GLN A 438 -9.14 -34.48 3.73
CA GLN A 438 -7.90 -33.74 3.94
C GLN A 438 -8.03 -32.52 4.89
N GLU A 439 -9.23 -32.18 5.37
CA GLU A 439 -9.47 -30.87 6.02
C GLU A 439 -9.26 -30.86 7.54
N GLN A 440 -8.99 -31.99 8.19
CA GLN A 440 -8.82 -32.06 9.65
C GLN A 440 -7.36 -32.23 10.11
N MET A 441 -6.42 -32.51 9.21
CA MET A 441 -4.99 -32.64 9.55
C MET A 441 -4.21 -31.33 9.46
N ASP A 442 -4.70 -30.35 8.69
CA ASP A 442 -4.01 -29.08 8.48
C ASP A 442 -4.07 -28.19 9.75
N ASP A 443 -5.18 -28.21 10.50
CA ASP A 443 -5.36 -27.41 11.72
C ASP A 443 -4.53 -27.89 12.93
N GLU A 444 -4.20 -29.19 13.01
CA GLU A 444 -3.35 -29.72 14.10
C GLU A 444 -1.86 -29.53 13.82
N LEU A 445 -1.44 -29.50 12.55
CA LEU A 445 -0.05 -29.30 12.17
C LEU A 445 0.40 -27.84 12.37
N ASP A 446 -0.46 -26.88 12.01
CA ASP A 446 -0.20 -25.44 12.21
C ASP A 446 -0.09 -25.08 13.70
N LYS A 447 -0.80 -25.79 14.58
CA LYS A 447 -0.76 -25.55 16.04
C LYS A 447 0.50 -26.13 16.70
N ALA A 448 1.01 -27.26 16.20
CA ALA A 448 2.20 -27.92 16.72
C ALA A 448 3.51 -27.22 16.29
N ILE A 449 3.54 -26.61 15.10
CA ILE A 449 4.73 -25.89 14.60
C ILE A 449 4.96 -24.58 15.37
N ASN A 450 3.88 -23.89 15.76
CA ASN A 450 3.97 -22.63 16.50
C ASN A 450 4.46 -22.76 17.95
N THR A 451 4.50 -23.97 18.53
CA THR A 451 4.88 -24.18 19.93
C THR A 451 6.39 -24.38 20.16
N LEU A 452 7.22 -24.46 19.11
CA LEU A 452 8.63 -24.91 19.21
C LEU A 452 9.70 -23.88 18.77
N ILE A 453 9.36 -22.60 18.61
CA ILE A 453 10.29 -21.55 18.17
C ILE A 453 10.99 -20.85 19.37
N PRO A 454 12.34 -20.80 19.43
CA PRO A 454 13.09 -20.00 20.42
C PRO A 454 12.91 -18.48 20.26
N GLU A 455 12.89 -17.75 21.38
CA GLU A 455 12.49 -16.34 21.59
C GLU A 455 13.27 -15.20 20.87
N MET A 456 13.98 -15.44 19.76
CA MET A 456 14.84 -14.40 19.15
C MET A 456 14.45 -13.91 17.74
N CYS A 457 13.31 -14.34 17.20
CA CYS A 457 12.81 -13.89 15.88
C CYS A 457 11.30 -13.59 15.90
N ARG A 458 10.83 -12.75 16.83
CA ARG A 458 9.45 -12.26 16.86
C ARG A 458 9.44 -10.73 16.83
N ASP A 459 9.52 -10.16 15.64
CA ASP A 459 9.22 -8.73 15.44
C ASP A 459 8.16 -8.49 14.36
N ASP A 460 7.48 -9.54 13.87
CA ASP A 460 6.37 -9.42 12.91
C ASP A 460 5.37 -10.57 13.10
N GLU A 461 4.59 -10.58 14.19
CA GLU A 461 3.37 -11.40 14.26
C GLU A 461 2.15 -10.53 13.97
N GLU A 462 1.43 -10.86 12.89
CA GLU A 462 0.13 -10.30 12.50
C GLU A 462 -0.95 -10.97 13.37
N PRO A 463 -1.95 -10.24 13.93
CA PRO A 463 -2.91 -10.84 14.85
C PRO A 463 -3.76 -11.91 14.15
N VAL A 464 -3.84 -13.08 14.78
CA VAL A 464 -4.74 -14.18 14.39
C VAL A 464 -6.18 -13.68 14.50
N LEU A 465 -6.83 -13.46 13.36
CA LEU A 465 -8.25 -13.11 13.30
C LEU A 465 -9.09 -14.24 13.93
N PRO A 466 -9.99 -13.95 14.88
CA PRO A 466 -10.92 -14.95 15.37
C PRO A 466 -11.92 -15.34 14.26
N PRO A 467 -12.44 -16.58 14.28
CA PRO A 467 -13.41 -17.03 13.29
C PRO A 467 -14.66 -16.12 13.29
N THR A 468 -15.16 -15.85 12.10
CA THR A 468 -16.32 -15.00 11.83
C THR A 468 -17.52 -15.41 12.71
N PRO A 469 -18.23 -14.48 13.36
CA PRO A 469 -19.41 -14.83 14.16
C PRO A 469 -20.51 -15.39 13.24
N MET A 470 -20.88 -16.65 13.43
CA MET A 470 -22.11 -17.18 12.85
C MET A 470 -23.30 -16.52 13.54
N ASN A 471 -24.06 -15.70 12.80
CA ASN A 471 -25.39 -15.32 13.25
C ASN A 471 -26.37 -16.47 12.99
N SER A 472 -26.98 -16.87 14.11
CA SER A 472 -28.13 -17.74 14.32
C SER A 472 -29.03 -18.01 13.11
N LEU A 473 -29.10 -19.29 12.77
CA LEU A 473 -30.24 -20.07 12.22
C LEU A 473 -31.48 -19.25 11.84
N VAL A 474 -31.68 -19.12 10.52
CA VAL A 474 -33.03 -19.10 9.93
C VAL A 474 -33.10 -20.36 9.06
N ASP A 475 -33.90 -21.32 9.48
CA ASP A 475 -34.13 -22.57 8.75
C ASP A 475 -34.68 -22.29 7.33
N GLU A 476 -34.10 -23.01 6.37
CA GLU A 476 -34.41 -23.07 4.92
C GLU A 476 -33.94 -21.90 4.04
N CYS A 477 -32.64 -21.90 3.73
CA CYS A 477 -32.10 -21.18 2.57
C CYS A 477 -32.42 -21.96 1.27
N PRO A 478 -33.01 -21.37 0.21
CA PRO A 478 -33.36 -22.08 -1.02
C PRO A 478 -32.17 -22.54 -1.89
N LEU A 479 -30.93 -22.40 -1.41
CA LEU A 479 -29.70 -22.65 -2.17
C LEU A 479 -29.10 -24.06 -1.96
N ASP A 480 -29.66 -24.86 -1.05
CA ASP A 480 -29.22 -26.26 -0.80
C ASP A 480 -29.56 -27.25 -1.93
N ARG A 481 -30.19 -26.79 -3.01
CA ARG A 481 -30.47 -27.62 -4.20
C ARG A 481 -29.64 -27.28 -5.43
N GLY A 482 -28.60 -26.46 -5.29
CA GLY A 482 -27.76 -26.00 -6.39
C GLY A 482 -28.48 -24.98 -7.29
N LEU A 483 -27.69 -24.24 -8.08
CA LEU A 483 -28.21 -23.24 -9.00
C LEU A 483 -29.15 -23.89 -10.04
N PRO A 484 -30.34 -23.32 -10.31
CA PRO A 484 -31.21 -23.84 -11.37
C PRO A 484 -30.47 -23.74 -12.72
N LYS A 485 -30.43 -24.85 -13.45
CA LYS A 485 -29.91 -24.90 -14.82
C LYS A 485 -30.88 -24.16 -15.74
N LEU A 486 -30.65 -22.86 -15.89
CA LEU A 486 -31.36 -22.04 -16.86
C LEU A 486 -30.66 -22.17 -18.21
N SER A 487 -31.37 -22.64 -19.25
CA SER A 487 -30.81 -22.66 -20.60
C SER A 487 -30.83 -21.26 -21.21
N ALA A 488 -30.05 -21.04 -22.26
CA ALA A 488 -30.07 -19.77 -23.00
C ALA A 488 -31.47 -19.48 -23.59
N GLU A 489 -32.27 -20.51 -23.89
CA GLU A 489 -33.66 -20.34 -24.32
C GLU A 489 -34.56 -19.79 -23.19
N ASP A 490 -34.38 -20.25 -21.94
CA ASP A 490 -35.18 -19.79 -20.79
C ASP A 490 -34.98 -18.29 -20.48
N ILE A 491 -33.77 -17.79 -20.74
CA ILE A 491 -33.43 -16.37 -20.56
C ILE A 491 -34.05 -15.53 -21.67
N PHE A 492 -34.02 -16.02 -22.92
CA PHE A 492 -34.58 -15.31 -24.07
C PHE A 492 -36.12 -15.18 -23.98
N GLU A 493 -36.79 -16.22 -23.49
CA GLU A 493 -38.24 -16.23 -23.32
C GLU A 493 -38.71 -15.30 -22.20
N LYS A 494 -37.97 -15.24 -21.07
CA LYS A 494 -38.22 -14.26 -20.00
C LYS A 494 -38.02 -12.81 -20.45
N CYS A 495 -36.97 -12.51 -21.23
CA CYS A 495 -36.76 -11.17 -21.78
C CYS A 495 -37.87 -10.76 -22.76
N SER A 496 -38.41 -11.69 -23.55
CA SER A 496 -39.53 -11.43 -24.45
C SER A 496 -40.83 -11.15 -23.69
N GLN A 497 -41.10 -11.86 -22.60
CA GLN A 497 -42.28 -11.64 -21.75
C GLN A 497 -42.25 -10.27 -21.04
N ILE A 498 -41.06 -9.82 -20.57
CA ILE A 498 -40.88 -8.49 -19.97
C ILE A 498 -41.12 -7.37 -21.00
N THR A 499 -40.72 -7.61 -22.25
CA THR A 499 -40.89 -6.63 -23.35
C THR A 499 -42.37 -6.50 -23.72
N MET A 500 -43.13 -7.61 -23.72
CA MET A 500 -44.58 -7.56 -23.94
C MET A 500 -45.33 -6.89 -22.78
N ALA A 501 -44.94 -7.14 -21.53
CA ALA A 501 -45.57 -6.51 -20.36
C ALA A 501 -45.38 -4.98 -20.28
N ARG A 502 -44.29 -4.46 -20.87
CA ARG A 502 -44.05 -3.00 -20.97
C ARG A 502 -44.83 -2.30 -22.08
N SER A 503 -45.39 -3.05 -23.03
CA SER A 503 -46.17 -2.48 -24.15
C SER A 503 -47.65 -2.25 -23.82
N SER A 504 -48.16 -2.78 -22.70
CA SER A 504 -49.58 -2.73 -22.34
C SER A 504 -50.00 -1.65 -21.34
N THR A 505 -49.12 -0.70 -20.98
CA THR A 505 -49.47 0.41 -20.06
C THR A 505 -49.58 1.74 -20.82
N SER A 506 -50.79 2.10 -21.24
CA SER A 506 -51.12 3.43 -21.77
C SER A 506 -51.50 4.40 -20.64
N PRO A 507 -51.12 5.69 -20.72
CA PRO A 507 -51.35 6.66 -19.63
C PRO A 507 -52.78 7.26 -19.65
N PRO A 508 -53.32 7.72 -18.49
CA PRO A 508 -54.68 8.24 -18.40
C PRO A 508 -54.83 9.64 -19.03
N GLN A 509 -55.93 9.84 -19.76
CA GLN A 509 -56.32 11.10 -20.39
C GLN A 509 -56.69 12.17 -19.36
N LYS A 510 -56.16 13.39 -19.53
CA LYS A 510 -56.59 14.60 -18.82
C LYS A 510 -57.96 15.04 -19.35
N LYS A 511 -58.97 15.14 -18.47
CA LYS A 511 -60.22 15.87 -18.77
C LYS A 511 -60.04 17.36 -18.46
N LYS A 512 -60.62 18.18 -19.35
CA LYS A 512 -60.73 19.64 -19.29
C LYS A 512 -61.50 20.12 -18.09
#